data_AF-A0A7S0UR81-F1
#
_entry.id   AF-A0A7S0UR81-F1
#
_cell.length_a   1.000
_cell.length_b   1.000
_cell.length_c   1.000
_cell.angle_alpha   90.00
_cell.angle_beta   90.00
_cell.angle_gamma   90.00
#
_symmetry.space_group_name_H-M   'P 1'
#
loop_
_entity.id
_entity.type
_entity.pdbx_description
1 polymer ?
#
loop_
_entity_poly.entity_id
_entity_poly.type
_entity_poly.pdbx_seq_one_letter_code
_entity_poly.pdbx_strand_id
1 'polypeptide(L)'
;ARVEKRKEIVANYMNARLQLVDAFVADKLTRSTFLFGDKPCYADLAFFNAMGMLSCGLYEGVPVFSEIFANCPALKKLHNRVASYPSVKAFYDKENDNIRKFYLPQGPSSRL
;
A
#
# COMPACT_ATOMS: atom_id res chain seq x y z
N ALA A 1 -23.34 6.65 -11.25
CA ALA A 1 -23.52 5.17 -11.16
C ALA A 1 -22.23 4.43 -10.80
N ARG A 2 -21.14 4.51 -11.59
CA ARG A 2 -19.89 3.74 -11.33
C ARG A 2 -19.13 4.18 -10.07
N VAL A 3 -19.03 5.49 -9.84
CA VAL A 3 -18.38 6.05 -8.64
C VAL A 3 -19.15 5.68 -7.37
N GLU A 4 -20.48 5.82 -7.38
CA GLU A 4 -21.32 5.43 -6.24
C GLU A 4 -21.19 3.95 -5.87
N LYS A 5 -21.11 3.04 -6.86
CA LYS A 5 -20.83 1.62 -6.60
C LYS A 5 -19.46 1.39 -5.95
N ARG A 6 -18.44 2.18 -6.31
CA ARG A 6 -17.11 2.09 -5.66
C ARG A 6 -17.18 2.57 -4.22
N LYS A 7 -17.85 3.70 -3.97
CA LYS A 7 -18.07 4.22 -2.61
C LYS A 7 -18.81 3.20 -1.74
N GLU A 8 -19.83 2.54 -2.29
CA GLU A 8 -20.56 1.46 -1.62
C GLU A 8 -19.63 0.27 -1.28
N ILE A 9 -18.82 -0.18 -2.25
CA ILE A 9 -17.84 -1.25 -2.01
C ILE A 9 -16.84 -0.86 -0.91
N VAL A 10 -16.37 0.39 -0.93
CA VAL A 10 -15.43 0.92 0.05
C VAL A 10 -16.06 0.90 1.45
N ALA A 11 -17.26 1.46 1.57
CA ALA A 11 -17.98 1.56 2.83
C ALA A 11 -18.31 0.19 3.43
N ASN A 12 -18.73 -0.77 2.58
CA ASN A 12 -19.26 -2.05 3.05
C ASN A 12 -18.19 -3.15 3.21
N TYR A 13 -17.12 -3.11 2.42
CA TYR A 13 -16.19 -4.26 2.33
C TYR A 13 -14.72 -3.89 2.48
N MET A 14 -14.29 -2.77 1.90
CA MET A 14 -12.85 -2.47 1.79
C MET A 14 -12.22 -2.24 3.16
N ASN A 15 -12.85 -1.45 4.03
CA ASN A 15 -12.28 -1.10 5.33
C ASN A 15 -12.04 -2.34 6.21
N ALA A 16 -13.04 -3.21 6.33
CA ALA A 16 -12.90 -4.44 7.11
C ALA A 16 -11.82 -5.38 6.53
N ARG A 17 -11.75 -5.50 5.19
CA ARG A 17 -10.71 -6.31 4.54
C ARG A 17 -9.31 -5.71 4.73
N LEU A 18 -9.16 -4.40 4.61
CA LEU A 18 -7.87 -3.73 4.84
C LEU A 18 -7.39 -3.94 6.27
N GLN A 19 -8.28 -3.86 7.27
CA GLN A 19 -7.92 -4.15 8.67
C GLN A 19 -7.49 -5.61 8.88
N LEU A 20 -8.18 -6.58 8.25
CA LEU A 20 -7.78 -7.99 8.32
C LEU A 20 -6.40 -8.21 7.69
N VAL A 21 -6.12 -7.58 6.54
CA VAL A 21 -4.81 -7.67 5.89
C VAL A 21 -3.76 -6.95 6.73
N ASP A 22 -4.06 -5.80 7.33
CA ASP A 22 -3.13 -5.07 8.20
C ASP A 22 -2.75 -5.91 9.43
N ALA A 23 -3.73 -6.55 10.08
CA ALA A 23 -3.48 -7.46 11.18
C ALA A 23 -2.62 -8.67 10.76
N PHE A 24 -2.92 -9.26 9.61
CA PHE A 24 -2.10 -10.35 9.05
C PHE A 24 -0.65 -9.91 8.79
N VAL A 25 -0.46 -8.74 8.16
CA VAL A 25 0.89 -8.20 7.91
C VAL A 25 1.58 -7.87 9.22
N ALA A 26 0.88 -7.28 10.19
CA ALA A 26 1.43 -6.99 11.51
C ALA A 26 1.99 -8.27 12.17
N ASP A 27 1.22 -9.36 12.18
CA ASP A 27 1.66 -10.67 12.68
C ASP A 27 2.92 -11.16 11.97
N LYS A 28 2.94 -11.14 10.62
CA LYS A 28 4.13 -11.55 9.85
C LYS A 28 5.35 -10.71 10.20
N LEU A 29 5.18 -9.39 10.29
CA LEU A 29 6.29 -8.47 10.57
C LEU A 29 6.82 -8.55 12.01
N THR A 30 6.18 -9.30 12.92
CA THR A 30 6.76 -9.63 14.24
C THR A 30 7.86 -10.68 14.16
N ARG A 31 7.86 -11.52 13.10
CA ARG A 31 8.75 -12.68 12.96
C ARG A 31 9.78 -12.52 11.86
N SER A 32 9.55 -11.57 10.96
CA SER A 32 10.39 -11.36 9.79
C SER A 32 10.37 -9.91 9.29
N THR A 33 11.36 -9.58 8.45
CA THR A 33 11.43 -8.26 7.81
C THR A 33 10.37 -8.08 6.71
N PHE A 34 10.04 -9.15 5.99
CA PHE A 34 9.05 -9.21 4.92
C PHE A 34 7.95 -10.23 5.25
N LEU A 35 7.02 -10.49 4.33
CA LEU A 35 5.91 -11.43 4.57
C LEU A 35 6.38 -12.87 4.87
N PHE A 36 7.50 -13.29 4.25
CA PHE A 36 7.99 -14.67 4.30
C PHE A 36 9.51 -14.75 4.53
N GLY A 37 10.02 -13.99 5.50
CA GLY A 37 11.44 -14.01 5.90
C GLY A 37 12.14 -12.67 5.74
N ASP A 38 13.47 -12.68 5.75
CA ASP A 38 14.26 -11.44 5.82
C ASP A 38 14.66 -10.85 4.47
N LYS A 39 14.30 -11.53 3.38
CA LYS A 39 14.48 -11.03 2.01
C LYS A 39 13.12 -10.85 1.35
N PRO A 40 12.95 -9.85 0.47
CA PRO A 40 11.71 -9.68 -0.27
C PRO A 40 11.51 -10.88 -1.18
N CYS A 41 10.27 -11.33 -1.29
CA CYS A 41 9.85 -12.35 -2.23
C CYS A 41 8.77 -11.82 -3.17
N TYR A 42 8.30 -12.68 -4.07
CA TYR A 42 7.25 -12.32 -5.02
C TYR A 42 5.98 -11.81 -4.32
N ALA A 43 5.61 -12.37 -3.17
CA ALA A 43 4.42 -11.94 -2.43
C ALA A 43 4.53 -10.49 -1.95
N ASP A 44 5.71 -10.04 -1.52
CA ASP A 44 5.94 -8.66 -1.09
C ASP A 44 5.80 -7.68 -2.27
N LEU A 45 6.32 -8.06 -3.45
CA LEU A 45 6.21 -7.27 -4.68
C LEU A 45 4.78 -7.21 -5.21
N ALA A 46 4.07 -8.34 -5.19
CA ALA A 46 2.66 -8.41 -5.60
C ALA A 46 1.78 -7.55 -4.67
N PHE A 47 2.01 -7.65 -3.36
CA PHE A 47 1.35 -6.80 -2.37
C PHE A 47 1.66 -5.32 -2.60
N PHE A 48 2.95 -4.98 -2.75
CA PHE A 48 3.40 -3.61 -3.01
C PHE A 48 2.73 -3.02 -4.26
N ASN A 49 2.68 -3.78 -5.36
CA ASN A 49 2.03 -3.35 -6.58
C ASN A 49 0.51 -3.18 -6.43
N ALA A 50 -0.16 -4.13 -5.78
CA ALA A 50 -1.60 -4.03 -5.53
C ALA A 50 -1.95 -2.79 -4.71
N MET A 51 -1.16 -2.49 -3.66
CA MET A 51 -1.36 -1.31 -2.84
C MET A 51 -1.05 -0.01 -3.59
N GLY A 52 0.02 0.04 -4.38
CA GLY A 52 0.32 1.20 -5.23
C GLY A 52 -0.82 1.50 -6.19
N MET A 53 -1.35 0.49 -6.90
CA MET A 53 -2.48 0.64 -7.81
C MET A 53 -3.79 1.03 -7.09
N LEU A 54 -4.07 0.45 -5.93
CA LEU A 54 -5.28 0.77 -5.18
C LEU A 54 -5.27 2.22 -4.69
N SER A 55 -4.10 2.71 -4.30
CA SER A 55 -3.92 3.99 -3.62
C SER A 55 -3.54 5.17 -4.54
N CYS A 56 -3.34 4.92 -5.84
CA CYS A 56 -2.84 5.92 -6.80
C CYS A 56 -3.85 7.00 -7.23
N GLY A 57 -5.08 6.99 -6.70
CA GLY A 57 -6.10 8.00 -7.00
C GLY A 57 -6.74 7.90 -8.39
N LEU A 58 -6.42 6.88 -9.19
CA LEU A 58 -7.08 6.65 -10.50
C LEU A 58 -8.55 6.25 -10.37
N TYR A 59 -8.96 5.71 -9.23
CA TYR A 59 -10.32 5.22 -9.00
C TYR A 59 -11.11 6.22 -8.15
N GLU A 60 -11.79 7.17 -8.80
CA GLU A 60 -12.72 8.06 -8.10
C GLU A 60 -13.73 7.25 -7.25
N GLY A 61 -13.89 7.67 -5.99
CA GLY A 61 -14.68 6.98 -4.97
C GLY A 61 -13.94 5.91 -4.18
N VAL A 62 -12.64 5.69 -4.44
CA VAL A 62 -11.75 4.81 -3.66
C VAL A 62 -10.76 5.65 -2.87
N PRO A 63 -10.50 5.32 -1.59
CA PRO A 63 -9.56 6.04 -0.76
C PRO A 63 -8.15 6.11 -1.36
N VAL A 64 -7.52 7.27 -1.23
CA VAL A 64 -6.13 7.46 -1.68
C VAL A 64 -5.13 6.97 -0.62
N PHE A 65 -3.85 6.92 -0.99
CA PHE A 65 -2.76 6.43 -0.13
C PHE A 65 -2.84 6.97 1.31
N SER A 66 -2.97 8.29 1.48
CA SER A 66 -2.99 8.93 2.79
C SER A 66 -4.10 8.41 3.70
N GLU A 67 -5.27 8.09 3.13
CA GLU A 67 -6.44 7.61 3.85
C GLU A 67 -6.33 6.12 4.21
N ILE A 68 -5.87 5.29 3.27
CA ILE A 68 -5.68 3.85 3.48
C ILE A 68 -4.63 3.62 4.57
N PHE A 69 -3.46 4.22 4.41
CA PHE A 69 -2.31 3.94 5.27
C PHE A 69 -2.33 4.70 6.59
N ALA A 70 -3.23 5.67 6.78
CA ALA A 70 -3.50 6.24 8.11
C ALA A 70 -4.10 5.21 9.07
N ASN A 71 -4.91 4.29 8.56
CA ASN A 71 -5.62 3.29 9.36
C ASN A 71 -4.97 1.89 9.30
N CYS A 72 -3.93 1.71 8.48
CA CYS A 72 -3.26 0.44 8.26
C CYS A 72 -1.72 0.60 8.36
N PRO A 73 -1.19 0.78 9.58
CA PRO A 73 0.23 1.09 9.79
C PRO A 73 1.16 -0.07 9.43
N ALA A 74 0.73 -1.33 9.56
CA ALA A 74 1.57 -2.48 9.18
C ALA A 74 1.67 -2.60 7.66
N LEU A 75 0.58 -2.36 6.93
CA LEU A 75 0.61 -2.25 5.47
C LEU A 75 1.57 -1.14 5.03
N LYS A 76 1.51 0.02 5.69
CA LYS A 76 2.40 1.16 5.39
C LYS A 76 3.86 0.77 5.58
N LYS A 77 4.14 0.10 6.69
CA LYS A 77 5.48 -0.38 7.04
C LYS A 77 6.01 -1.35 5.99
N LEU A 78 5.22 -2.35 5.57
CA LEU A 78 5.60 -3.29 4.52
C LEU A 78 5.82 -2.58 3.18
N HIS A 79 4.89 -1.72 2.77
CA HIS A 79 5.02 -0.92 1.55
C HIS A 79 6.34 -0.14 1.52
N ASN A 80 6.64 0.60 2.59
CA ASN A 80 7.86 1.39 2.67
C ASN A 80 9.13 0.52 2.69
N ARG A 81 9.10 -0.66 3.31
CA ARG A 81 10.22 -1.61 3.27
C ARG A 81 10.52 -2.09 1.85
N VAL A 82 9.48 -2.46 1.10
CA VAL A 82 9.62 -2.88 -0.30
C VAL A 82 10.07 -1.71 -1.18
N ALA A 83 9.46 -0.53 -1.02
CA ALA A 83 9.83 0.70 -1.74
C ALA A 83 11.30 1.10 -1.53
N SER A 84 11.81 0.89 -0.31
CA SER A 84 13.19 1.22 0.05
C SER A 84 14.20 0.16 -0.37
N TYR A 85 13.75 -0.98 -0.90
CA TYR A 85 14.66 -2.04 -1.34
C TYR A 85 15.48 -1.56 -2.55
N PRO A 86 16.82 -1.77 -2.60
CA PRO A 86 17.68 -1.09 -3.57
C PRO A 86 17.26 -1.22 -5.03
N SER A 87 16.87 -2.42 -5.48
CA SER A 87 16.44 -2.65 -6.86
C SER A 87 15.07 -2.04 -7.17
N VAL A 88 14.16 -2.01 -6.20
CA VAL A 88 12.84 -1.39 -6.33
C VAL A 88 13.00 0.13 -6.39
N LYS A 89 13.76 0.70 -5.44
CA LYS A 89 14.06 2.13 -5.42
C LYS A 89 14.72 2.57 -6.73
N ALA A 90 15.73 1.86 -7.20
CA ALA A 90 16.42 2.18 -8.45
C ALA A 90 15.51 2.09 -9.70
N PHE A 91 14.47 1.25 -9.66
CA PHE A 91 13.48 1.19 -10.72
C PHE A 91 12.58 2.44 -10.72
N TYR A 92 12.03 2.80 -9.56
CA TYR A 92 11.10 3.93 -9.44
C TYR A 92 11.78 5.31 -9.46
N ASP A 93 13.06 5.42 -9.08
CA ASP A 93 13.82 6.68 -9.17
C ASP A 93 14.02 7.15 -10.63
N LYS A 94 13.96 6.23 -11.60
CA LYS A 94 14.12 6.54 -13.03
C LYS A 94 12.83 7.07 -13.67
N GLU A 95 11.72 6.95 -12.98
CA GLU A 95 10.40 7.20 -13.54
C GLU A 95 9.75 8.39 -12.83
N ASN A 96 9.30 9.39 -13.58
CA ASN A 96 8.76 10.63 -13.00
C ASN A 96 7.34 10.94 -13.48
N ASP A 97 6.44 9.96 -13.39
CA ASP A 97 5.01 10.19 -13.65
C ASP A 97 4.19 10.32 -12.37
N ASN A 98 3.00 10.88 -12.54
CA ASN A 98 2.07 11.20 -11.45
C ASN A 98 1.49 9.97 -10.73
N ILE A 99 1.70 8.75 -11.24
CA ILE A 99 1.22 7.49 -10.66
C ILE A 99 2.33 6.82 -9.85
N ARG A 100 3.57 6.86 -10.34
CA ARG A 100 4.72 6.19 -9.71
C ARG A 100 5.14 6.86 -8.41
N LYS A 101 4.76 8.12 -8.17
CA LYS A 101 4.94 8.78 -6.86
C LYS A 101 4.31 8.01 -5.68
N PHE A 102 3.27 7.22 -5.93
CA PHE A 102 2.59 6.42 -4.90
C PHE A 102 3.35 5.15 -4.50
N TYR A 103 4.37 4.77 -5.28
CA TYR A 103 5.24 3.63 -5.01
C TYR A 103 6.50 4.03 -4.22
N LEU A 104 6.77 5.32 -4.09
CA LEU A 104 7.90 5.81 -3.30
C LEU A 104 7.65 5.63 -1.79
N PRO A 105 8.70 5.55 -0.96
CA PRO A 105 8.54 5.56 0.49
C PRO A 105 7.78 6.81 0.93
N GLN A 106 6.69 6.64 1.68
CA GLN A 106 5.89 7.77 2.14
C GLN A 106 6.25 8.13 3.59
N GLY A 107 6.44 9.43 3.85
CA GLY A 107 6.72 9.97 5.19
C GLY A 107 5.56 9.79 6.18
N PRO A 108 5.69 10.23 7.45
CA PRO A 108 4.55 10.30 8.37
C PRO A 108 3.43 11.11 7.72
N SER A 109 2.19 10.64 7.85
CA SER A 109 1.01 11.23 7.18
C SER A 109 0.90 12.70 7.60
N SER A 110 1.30 13.63 6.74
CA SER A 110 0.98 15.04 6.91
C SER A 110 -0.47 15.20 6.52
N ARG A 111 -1.35 15.34 7.53
CA ARG A 111 -2.70 15.87 7.33
C ARG A 111 -2.55 17.18 6.57
N LEU A 112 -3.07 17.22 5.35
CA LEU A 112 -3.53 18.44 4.69
C LEU A 112 -5.04 18.25 4.50
#